data_AF-A0A7X7RF90-F1
#
_entry.id   AF-A0A7X7RF90-F1
#
_cell.length_a   1.000
_cell.length_b   1.000
_cell.length_c   1.000
_cell.angle_alpha   90.00
_cell.angle_beta   90.00
_cell.angle_gamma   90.00
#
_symmetry.space_group_name_H-M   'P 1'
#
loop_
_entity.id
_entity.type
_entity.pdbx_description
1 polymer ?
#
loop_
_entity_poly.entity_id
_entity_poly.type
_entity_poly.pdbx_seq_one_letter_code
_entity_poly.pdbx_strand_id
1 'polypeptide(L)'
;RGGWAGTEGAEGAPDPAANPTIMTGDQNRDNYWRPNNADPGVAYRTNIWDYATLTFNMPTPRFETYWAATGNSGDNTPAFISDHGSVTNCQIEGLAITGFKNTAISIVVSSTMDFSNCRFLANNTSMTEGTTGGALLVTGNASFDACDFIGSHTPLAFSTAESVYKGTNRVTASRFLYNHGNGSGTGGGLIVSTSYKDFVLSGCRFAHNFVWEYQGYQRCPVQFDSVKNLTISDTVVEDNVAKNRCVSVFDIETVAETLRISRCIFRRNTKIGHGTDSGATAGTLRIAGASLTRQSVVEDCLFDENAVIRQNESNSSSSTKVCEQAAGVNVRQGRVALVNCTFSNNSTDTTGAPSLATGASGDPLAGTIIAAGANAHLALVNCALGGNTVVGPIAAEISTRSTGASTTLAVLNSALWNGAPDYVPFIIQSAAQPLGAANSAIRNIEASVCAATSYWFSVWSADPLFKRVVSASDDARAMLKVRASLYARASRPVWAAENGFLYLYDSVTDPAKPWRRVTENASFSAAAPAGVTLTSAPIPDAFGAARNIKGFTL
;
A
#
# COMPACT_ATOMS: atom_id res chain seq x y z
N ARG A 1 10.97 12.73 28.64
CA ARG A 1 11.38 13.68 27.58
C ARG A 1 12.88 13.53 27.36
N GLY A 2 13.36 13.59 26.12
CA GLY A 2 14.79 13.66 25.75
C GLY A 2 15.09 14.89 24.91
N GLY A 3 16.34 15.03 24.45
CA GLY A 3 16.76 16.14 23.58
C GLY A 3 17.36 17.35 24.29
N TRP A 4 17.63 17.26 25.58
CA TRP A 4 18.15 18.38 26.38
C TRP A 4 19.69 18.42 26.32
N ALA A 5 20.26 19.56 25.95
CA ALA A 5 21.68 19.85 26.12
C ALA A 5 22.05 20.15 27.59
N GLY A 6 21.04 20.42 28.44
CA GLY A 6 21.21 20.72 29.87
C GLY A 6 21.51 22.19 30.17
N THR A 7 21.33 23.08 29.19
CA THR A 7 21.54 24.53 29.31
C THR A 7 20.28 25.34 28.98
N GLU A 8 19.22 24.67 28.57
CA GLU A 8 17.96 25.25 28.15
C GLU A 8 17.08 25.67 29.34
N GLY A 9 16.36 26.79 29.21
CA GLY A 9 15.44 27.32 30.23
C GLY A 9 13.95 27.27 29.89
N ALA A 10 13.58 26.72 28.73
CA ALA A 10 12.19 26.69 28.24
C ALA A 10 11.78 25.31 27.73
N GLU A 11 10.49 24.96 27.87
CA GLU A 11 9.95 23.63 27.54
C GLU A 11 10.05 23.22 26.06
N GLY A 12 10.12 24.17 25.13
CA GLY A 12 10.23 23.91 23.68
C GLY A 12 11.66 23.98 23.11
N ALA A 13 12.67 24.16 23.98
CA ALA A 13 14.07 24.24 23.59
C ALA A 13 14.79 22.91 23.28
N PRO A 14 14.32 21.71 23.70
CA PRO A 14 15.01 20.45 23.40
C PRO A 14 15.13 20.16 21.89
N ASP A 15 16.29 19.66 21.48
CA ASP A 15 16.57 19.16 20.13
C ASP A 15 17.02 17.69 20.22
N PRO A 16 16.09 16.72 20.08
CA PRO A 16 16.40 15.28 20.11
C PRO A 16 17.33 14.80 19.00
N ALA A 17 17.48 15.57 17.90
CA ALA A 17 18.39 15.22 16.82
C ALA A 17 19.82 15.65 17.14
N ALA A 18 20.00 16.86 17.68
CA ALA A 18 21.30 17.38 18.08
C ALA A 18 21.81 16.81 19.42
N ASN A 19 20.91 16.52 20.36
CA ASN A 19 21.24 16.08 21.72
C ASN A 19 20.52 14.77 22.08
N PRO A 20 20.90 13.63 21.46
CA PRO A 20 20.16 12.38 21.62
C PRO A 20 20.20 11.88 23.07
N THR A 21 19.02 11.62 23.64
CA THR A 21 18.88 10.86 24.90
C THR A 21 18.60 9.40 24.57
N ILE A 22 19.59 8.54 24.81
CA ILE A 22 19.56 7.13 24.36
C ILE A 22 19.19 6.20 25.52
N MET A 23 18.08 5.48 25.35
CA MET A 23 17.71 4.31 26.15
C MET A 23 18.13 3.07 25.37
N THR A 24 19.21 2.40 25.80
CA THR A 24 19.77 1.25 25.09
C THR A 24 19.63 -0.05 25.87
N GLY A 25 19.20 -1.10 25.18
CA GLY A 25 19.25 -2.48 25.68
C GLY A 25 20.62 -3.14 25.51
N ASP A 26 21.50 -2.56 24.69
CA ASP A 26 22.86 -3.01 24.39
C ASP A 26 23.79 -2.79 25.61
N GLN A 27 24.02 -3.85 26.38
CA GLN A 27 24.72 -3.74 27.67
C GLN A 27 26.22 -3.50 27.46
N ASN A 28 26.83 -4.22 26.53
CA ASN A 28 28.26 -4.13 26.23
C ASN A 28 28.61 -3.06 25.19
N ARG A 29 27.61 -2.42 24.57
CA ARG A 29 27.80 -1.34 23.58
C ARG A 29 28.53 -1.81 22.34
N ASP A 30 28.29 -3.04 21.94
CA ASP A 30 29.04 -3.74 20.89
C ASP A 30 28.15 -4.40 19.83
N ASN A 31 26.84 -4.09 19.83
CA ASN A 31 25.96 -4.55 18.77
C ASN A 31 26.41 -4.02 17.40
N TYR A 32 26.33 -4.88 16.39
CA TYR A 32 26.69 -4.54 15.01
C TYR A 32 25.70 -5.11 14.00
N TRP A 33 25.68 -4.51 12.81
CA TRP A 33 24.81 -4.94 11.72
C TRP A 33 25.27 -6.26 11.10
N ARG A 34 24.31 -7.16 10.87
CA ARG A 34 24.51 -8.45 10.20
C ARG A 34 23.75 -8.50 8.86
N PRO A 35 24.42 -8.31 7.71
CA PRO A 35 23.80 -8.40 6.39
C PRO A 35 23.19 -9.79 6.15
N ASN A 36 21.90 -9.85 5.82
CA ASN A 36 21.10 -11.07 5.70
C ASN A 36 21.27 -12.01 6.91
N ASN A 37 21.42 -11.42 8.11
CA ASN A 37 21.70 -12.12 9.36
C ASN A 37 23.00 -12.96 9.36
N ALA A 38 23.94 -12.70 8.44
CA ALA A 38 25.27 -13.28 8.41
C ALA A 38 26.28 -12.36 9.13
N ASP A 39 27.29 -12.95 9.79
CA ASP A 39 28.40 -12.15 10.31
C ASP A 39 29.28 -11.70 9.13
N PRO A 40 29.52 -10.40 8.91
CA PRO A 40 30.37 -9.93 7.83
C PRO A 40 31.87 -10.23 8.08
N GLY A 41 32.24 -10.73 9.27
CA GLY A 41 33.62 -10.93 9.71
C GLY A 41 34.16 -9.68 10.42
N VAL A 42 35.03 -9.89 11.41
CA VAL A 42 35.49 -8.83 12.35
C VAL A 42 35.96 -7.55 11.64
N ALA A 43 36.69 -7.68 10.53
CA ALA A 43 37.22 -6.54 9.77
C ALA A 43 36.15 -5.69 9.03
N TYR A 44 34.92 -6.20 8.90
CA TYR A 44 33.84 -5.56 8.13
C TYR A 44 32.59 -5.28 8.98
N ARG A 45 32.67 -5.48 10.30
CA ARG A 45 31.57 -5.15 11.21
C ARG A 45 31.39 -3.64 11.28
N THR A 46 30.13 -3.22 11.19
CA THR A 46 29.73 -1.84 11.45
C THR A 46 28.89 -1.83 12.72
N ASN A 47 29.41 -1.25 13.79
CA ASN A 47 28.66 -1.10 15.04
C ASN A 47 27.40 -0.27 14.79
N ILE A 48 26.31 -0.60 15.48
CA ILE A 48 25.04 0.13 15.34
C ILE A 48 25.19 1.56 15.85
N TRP A 49 25.95 1.73 16.93
CA TRP A 49 26.29 3.02 17.50
C TRP A 49 27.80 3.18 17.63
N ASP A 50 28.28 4.38 17.31
CA ASP A 50 29.50 4.89 17.90
C ASP A 50 29.14 5.65 19.19
N TYR A 51 29.33 5.01 20.33
CA TYR A 51 29.01 5.59 21.64
C TYR A 51 30.00 6.67 22.09
N ALA A 52 31.17 6.79 21.45
CA ALA A 52 32.10 7.89 21.75
C ALA A 52 31.60 9.22 21.18
N THR A 53 30.96 9.16 20.00
CA THR A 53 30.39 10.33 19.32
C THR A 53 28.86 10.43 19.41
N LEU A 54 28.21 9.42 20.00
CA LEU A 54 26.75 9.25 20.03
C LEU A 54 26.14 9.29 18.62
N THR A 55 26.81 8.64 17.67
CA THR A 55 26.36 8.59 16.27
C THR A 55 25.71 7.24 15.96
N PHE A 56 24.49 7.28 15.42
CA PHE A 56 23.80 6.09 14.90
C PHE A 56 24.29 5.78 13.49
N ASN A 57 24.84 4.58 13.29
CA ASN A 57 25.25 4.12 11.97
C ASN A 57 24.05 3.46 11.27
N MET A 58 23.53 4.13 10.24
CA MET A 58 22.42 3.62 9.45
C MET A 58 22.78 2.29 8.77
N PRO A 59 21.85 1.32 8.69
CA PRO A 59 22.05 0.14 7.86
C PRO A 59 22.09 0.53 6.37
N THR A 60 22.94 -0.14 5.59
CA THR A 60 23.10 0.14 4.15
C THR A 60 22.86 -1.12 3.30
N PRO A 61 21.65 -1.70 3.30
CA PRO A 61 21.34 -2.85 2.46
C PRO A 61 21.39 -2.49 0.97
N ARG A 62 21.73 -3.48 0.15
CA ARG A 62 21.56 -3.44 -1.31
C ARG A 62 20.21 -4.03 -1.69
N PHE A 63 19.85 -3.92 -2.98
CA PHE A 63 18.64 -4.55 -3.53
C PHE A 63 18.55 -6.04 -3.12
N GLU A 64 17.36 -6.46 -2.70
CA GLU A 64 17.06 -7.80 -2.16
C GLU A 64 17.85 -8.24 -0.92
N THR A 65 18.40 -7.31 -0.14
CA THR A 65 19.08 -7.63 1.12
C THR A 65 18.52 -6.82 2.28
N TYR A 66 18.74 -7.30 3.50
CA TYR A 66 18.44 -6.58 4.74
C TYR A 66 19.63 -6.64 5.68
N TRP A 67 19.71 -5.74 6.64
CA TRP A 67 20.74 -5.74 7.69
C TRP A 67 20.05 -5.90 9.04
N ALA A 68 20.35 -6.99 9.74
CA ALA A 68 19.76 -7.28 11.04
C ALA A 68 20.61 -6.73 12.18
N ALA A 69 19.95 -6.21 13.21
CA ALA A 69 20.60 -5.69 14.43
C ALA A 69 21.01 -6.81 15.41
N THR A 70 21.45 -7.96 14.92
CA THR A 70 21.60 -9.19 15.73
C THR A 70 23.03 -9.50 16.16
N GLY A 71 24.03 -8.76 15.66
CA GLY A 71 25.43 -8.94 16.05
C GLY A 71 25.63 -8.67 17.53
N ASN A 72 26.22 -9.63 18.25
CA ASN A 72 26.43 -9.60 19.71
C ASN A 72 25.18 -9.51 20.61
N SER A 73 23.96 -9.61 20.07
CA SER A 73 22.69 -9.49 20.79
C SER A 73 22.39 -10.45 21.97
N GLY A 74 23.35 -11.29 22.36
CA GLY A 74 23.21 -12.26 23.46
C GLY A 74 23.03 -11.59 24.82
N ASP A 75 23.73 -10.49 25.06
CA ASP A 75 23.75 -9.69 26.29
C ASP A 75 22.66 -8.60 26.34
N ASN A 76 21.97 -8.35 25.22
CA ASN A 76 20.93 -7.33 25.15
C ASN A 76 19.82 -7.54 26.20
N THR A 77 19.42 -6.43 26.81
CA THR A 77 18.31 -6.37 27.75
C THR A 77 17.00 -6.73 27.05
N PRO A 78 16.12 -7.57 27.66
CA PRO A 78 14.92 -8.06 27.00
C PRO A 78 13.97 -6.97 26.48
N ALA A 79 13.69 -5.96 27.30
CA ALA A 79 12.71 -4.91 27.02
C ALA A 79 13.03 -3.64 27.83
N PHE A 80 12.48 -2.51 27.40
CA PHE A 80 12.49 -1.26 28.15
C PHE A 80 11.24 -1.16 29.03
N ILE A 81 10.07 -1.36 28.43
CA ILE A 81 8.76 -1.30 29.08
C ILE A 81 8.00 -2.59 28.72
N SER A 82 7.95 -3.54 29.66
CA SER A 82 7.25 -4.83 29.53
C SER A 82 6.23 -5.02 30.65
N ASP A 83 5.11 -5.70 30.36
CA ASP A 83 4.13 -6.20 31.36
C ASP A 83 3.79 -5.21 32.48
N HIS A 84 3.34 -4.01 32.11
CA HIS A 84 2.82 -3.04 33.06
C HIS A 84 1.30 -3.18 33.24
N GLY A 85 0.80 -2.85 34.43
CA GLY A 85 -0.62 -2.58 34.64
C GLY A 85 -1.09 -1.40 33.77
N SER A 86 -2.40 -1.21 33.63
CA SER A 86 -2.99 -0.17 32.78
C SER A 86 -2.37 1.22 33.01
N VAL A 87 -1.77 1.81 31.98
CA VAL A 87 -1.27 3.19 32.02
C VAL A 87 -2.10 4.10 31.13
N THR A 88 -2.54 5.23 31.66
CA THR A 88 -3.30 6.24 30.91
C THR A 88 -2.58 7.58 31.02
N ASN A 89 -2.69 8.42 29.99
CA ASN A 89 -2.04 9.73 29.91
C ASN A 89 -0.49 9.68 29.99
N CYS A 90 0.13 8.67 29.40
CA CYS A 90 1.59 8.58 29.32
C CYS A 90 2.10 9.13 27.98
N GLN A 91 3.06 10.04 28.03
CA GLN A 91 3.74 10.58 26.86
C GLN A 91 5.24 10.27 26.92
N ILE A 92 5.78 9.77 25.81
CA ILE A 92 7.23 9.63 25.61
C ILE A 92 7.62 10.54 24.44
N GLU A 93 8.55 11.46 24.72
CA GLU A 93 8.93 12.50 23.77
C GLU A 93 10.44 12.60 23.65
N GLY A 94 10.95 12.66 22.41
CA GLY A 94 12.36 12.98 22.13
C GLY A 94 13.38 11.91 22.54
N LEU A 95 12.96 10.67 22.79
CA LEU A 95 13.87 9.59 23.19
C LEU A 95 14.34 8.78 21.98
N ALA A 96 15.61 8.35 21.99
CA ALA A 96 16.11 7.28 21.16
C ALA A 96 16.06 5.96 21.94
N ILE A 97 15.30 4.98 21.47
CA ILE A 97 15.10 3.67 22.11
C ILE A 97 15.72 2.63 21.18
N THR A 98 16.71 1.88 21.67
CA THR A 98 17.58 1.07 20.79
C THR A 98 18.08 -0.22 21.41
N GLY A 99 18.37 -1.24 20.58
CA GLY A 99 19.12 -2.42 20.99
C GLY A 99 18.41 -3.35 21.98
N PHE A 100 17.09 -3.24 22.13
CA PHE A 100 16.34 -4.17 22.98
C PHE A 100 16.14 -5.52 22.28
N LYS A 101 16.26 -6.59 23.06
CA LYS A 101 16.31 -7.95 22.54
C LYS A 101 15.00 -8.37 21.88
N ASN A 102 13.87 -8.17 22.56
CA ASN A 102 12.55 -8.58 22.09
C ASN A 102 11.71 -7.32 21.79
N THR A 103 10.45 -7.32 22.21
CA THR A 103 9.60 -6.13 22.25
C THR A 103 10.16 -5.11 23.25
N ALA A 104 10.70 -4.01 22.74
CA ALA A 104 11.22 -2.90 23.54
C ALA A 104 10.11 -2.26 24.39
N ILE A 105 8.93 -2.04 23.79
CA ILE A 105 7.75 -1.48 24.47
C ILE A 105 6.51 -2.29 24.11
N SER A 106 5.83 -2.80 25.13
CA SER A 106 4.53 -3.46 25.00
C SER A 106 3.44 -2.62 25.66
N ILE A 107 2.45 -2.15 24.89
CA ILE A 107 1.32 -1.34 25.37
C ILE A 107 0.11 -2.26 25.53
N VAL A 108 -0.31 -2.50 26.77
CA VAL A 108 -1.41 -3.42 27.10
C VAL A 108 -2.80 -2.84 26.75
N VAL A 109 -3.82 -3.70 26.63
CA VAL A 109 -5.15 -3.38 26.06
C VAL A 109 -5.88 -2.19 26.68
N SER A 110 -5.68 -1.98 27.98
CA SER A 110 -6.27 -0.91 28.78
C SER A 110 -5.45 0.39 28.80
N SER A 111 -4.29 0.40 28.13
CA SER A 111 -3.38 1.53 28.15
C SER A 111 -3.62 2.50 26.99
N THR A 112 -3.30 3.78 27.22
CA THR A 112 -3.24 4.82 26.19
C THR A 112 -1.93 5.59 26.33
N MET A 113 -1.11 5.58 25.27
CA MET A 113 0.20 6.23 25.26
C MET A 113 0.44 7.02 23.98
N ASP A 114 1.14 8.15 24.10
CA ASP A 114 1.51 8.99 22.97
C ASP A 114 3.04 9.10 22.85
N PHE A 115 3.54 9.03 21.61
CA PHE A 115 4.94 9.14 21.27
C PHE A 115 5.14 10.30 20.30
N SER A 116 6.04 11.23 20.62
CA SER A 116 6.34 12.38 19.77
C SER A 116 7.84 12.61 19.59
N ASN A 117 8.29 12.82 18.35
CA ASN A 117 9.71 13.07 18.04
C ASN A 117 10.66 11.97 18.57
N CYS A 118 10.18 10.73 18.66
CA CYS A 118 10.96 9.59 19.16
C CYS A 118 11.67 8.84 18.04
N ARG A 119 12.75 8.13 18.38
CA ARG A 119 13.51 7.30 17.45
C ARG A 119 13.62 5.88 17.98
N PHE A 120 13.04 4.92 17.27
CA PHE A 120 13.11 3.50 17.55
C PHE A 120 14.11 2.86 16.58
N LEU A 121 15.28 2.53 17.09
CA LEU A 121 16.44 2.20 16.28
C LEU A 121 16.91 0.79 16.60
N ALA A 122 17.12 -0.06 15.60
CA ALA A 122 17.78 -1.36 15.77
C ALA A 122 17.21 -2.21 16.94
N ASN A 123 15.89 -2.24 17.10
CA ASN A 123 15.23 -3.00 18.17
C ASN A 123 14.79 -4.38 17.65
N ASN A 124 14.40 -5.24 18.61
CA ASN A 124 14.05 -6.63 18.38
C ASN A 124 15.23 -7.43 17.82
N THR A 125 16.37 -7.33 18.50
CA THR A 125 17.65 -7.92 18.07
C THR A 125 17.65 -9.45 18.12
N SER A 126 16.67 -10.09 18.79
CA SER A 126 16.45 -11.53 18.73
C SER A 126 15.62 -11.98 17.52
N MET A 127 15.06 -11.02 16.77
CA MET A 127 14.11 -11.24 15.68
C MET A 127 12.93 -12.10 16.12
N THR A 128 12.23 -11.68 17.18
CA THR A 128 11.03 -12.38 17.66
C THR A 128 10.00 -12.47 16.53
N GLU A 129 9.56 -13.69 16.21
CA GLU A 129 8.57 -13.96 15.15
C GLU A 129 7.11 -13.80 15.64
N GLY A 130 6.16 -13.79 14.70
CA GLY A 130 4.73 -13.74 14.98
C GLY A 130 4.13 -12.33 15.07
N THR A 131 2.78 -12.26 15.08
CA THR A 131 2.02 -11.00 15.04
C THR A 131 2.17 -10.12 16.28
N THR A 132 2.63 -10.71 17.37
CA THR A 132 2.94 -10.03 18.63
C THR A 132 4.44 -9.79 18.80
N GLY A 133 5.28 -10.22 17.84
CA GLY A 133 6.73 -10.13 17.89
C GLY A 133 7.31 -8.77 17.49
N GLY A 134 6.51 -7.70 17.48
CA GLY A 134 6.98 -6.37 17.10
C GLY A 134 8.00 -5.81 18.10
N ALA A 135 8.97 -5.04 17.61
CA ALA A 135 9.86 -4.22 18.44
C ALA A 135 9.04 -3.28 19.34
N LEU A 136 7.92 -2.78 18.81
CA LEU A 136 6.85 -2.17 19.58
C LEU A 136 5.55 -2.94 19.33
N LEU A 137 4.92 -3.38 20.41
CA LEU A 137 3.63 -4.06 20.38
C LEU A 137 2.56 -3.17 21.02
N VAL A 138 1.48 -2.91 20.28
CA VAL A 138 0.36 -2.11 20.75
C VAL A 138 -0.92 -2.94 20.74
N THR A 139 -1.39 -3.31 21.92
CA THR A 139 -2.70 -3.93 22.12
C THR A 139 -3.74 -2.93 22.64
N GLY A 140 -3.28 -1.89 23.35
CA GLY A 140 -4.05 -0.72 23.77
C GLY A 140 -4.25 0.32 22.67
N ASN A 141 -4.32 1.59 23.06
CA ASN A 141 -4.37 2.72 22.13
C ASN A 141 -3.03 3.45 22.12
N ALA A 142 -2.54 3.80 20.92
CA ALA A 142 -1.34 4.62 20.81
C ALA A 142 -1.38 5.59 19.64
N SER A 143 -0.72 6.73 19.83
CA SER A 143 -0.41 7.69 18.78
C SER A 143 1.11 7.81 18.64
N PHE A 144 1.59 7.80 17.41
CA PHE A 144 2.99 8.07 17.08
C PHE A 144 3.03 9.26 16.13
N ASP A 145 3.67 10.34 16.54
CA ASP A 145 3.83 11.54 15.74
C ASP A 145 5.32 11.88 15.57
N ALA A 146 5.72 12.16 14.33
CA ALA A 146 7.11 12.49 13.98
C ALA A 146 8.14 11.47 14.53
N CYS A 147 7.79 10.17 14.49
CA CYS A 147 8.66 9.11 14.99
C CYS A 147 9.48 8.46 13.88
N ASP A 148 10.69 8.04 14.20
CA ASP A 148 11.54 7.22 13.33
C ASP A 148 11.55 5.77 13.78
N PHE A 149 11.43 4.84 12.83
CA PHE A 149 11.60 3.41 13.01
C PHE A 149 12.65 2.94 12.01
N ILE A 150 13.84 2.58 12.48
CA ILE A 150 14.98 2.32 11.60
C ILE A 150 15.68 1.02 11.95
N GLY A 151 15.90 0.16 10.95
CA GLY A 151 16.73 -1.04 11.06
C GLY A 151 16.26 -2.09 12.07
N SER A 152 14.98 -2.06 12.46
CA SER A 152 14.41 -3.00 13.42
C SER A 152 13.78 -4.20 12.71
N HIS A 153 13.70 -5.33 13.40
CA HIS A 153 12.87 -6.46 12.97
C HIS A 153 11.42 -6.26 13.42
N THR A 154 10.47 -6.21 12.48
CA THR A 154 9.05 -5.89 12.76
C THR A 154 8.89 -4.67 13.68
N PRO A 155 9.19 -3.45 13.22
CA PRO A 155 9.34 -2.28 14.09
C PRO A 155 8.08 -1.91 14.88
N LEU A 156 6.90 -1.98 14.26
CA LEU A 156 5.64 -1.60 14.91
C LEU A 156 4.52 -2.56 14.54
N ALA A 157 3.89 -3.15 15.57
CA ALA A 157 2.75 -4.03 15.44
C ALA A 157 1.60 -3.56 16.34
N PHE A 158 0.42 -3.39 15.76
CA PHE A 158 -0.83 -3.23 16.49
C PHE A 158 -1.60 -4.54 16.45
N SER A 159 -1.99 -5.08 17.61
CA SER A 159 -2.70 -6.35 17.69
C SER A 159 -3.75 -6.32 18.81
N THR A 160 -5.03 -6.31 18.45
CA THR A 160 -6.12 -6.44 19.41
C THR A 160 -7.39 -6.99 18.75
N ALA A 161 -7.98 -8.01 19.36
CA ALA A 161 -9.21 -8.64 18.90
C ALA A 161 -10.38 -8.41 19.88
N GLU A 162 -10.22 -7.51 20.86
CA GLU A 162 -11.19 -7.34 21.93
C GLU A 162 -12.18 -6.21 21.64
N SER A 163 -13.47 -6.55 21.56
CA SER A 163 -14.55 -5.62 21.20
C SER A 163 -14.87 -4.57 22.26
N VAL A 164 -14.46 -4.82 23.51
CA VAL A 164 -14.61 -3.89 24.64
C VAL A 164 -13.65 -2.70 24.51
N TYR A 165 -12.48 -2.91 23.90
CA TYR A 165 -11.44 -1.89 23.75
C TYR A 165 -11.52 -1.24 22.38
N LYS A 166 -12.27 -0.13 22.33
CA LYS A 166 -12.44 0.70 21.12
C LYS A 166 -11.49 1.90 21.17
N GLY A 167 -11.32 2.56 20.02
CA GLY A 167 -10.51 3.77 19.93
C GLY A 167 -9.97 3.98 18.52
N THR A 168 -9.07 4.95 18.42
CA THR A 168 -8.35 5.26 17.18
C THR A 168 -6.86 5.21 17.45
N ASN A 169 -6.16 4.35 16.72
CA ASN A 169 -4.70 4.36 16.66
C ASN A 169 -4.23 5.29 15.55
N ARG A 170 -3.11 5.99 15.78
CA ARG A 170 -2.58 6.97 14.83
C ARG A 170 -1.08 6.80 14.64
N VAL A 171 -0.65 6.87 13.38
CA VAL A 171 0.75 7.02 13.02
C VAL A 171 0.83 8.17 12.03
N THR A 172 1.45 9.28 12.46
CA THR A 172 1.53 10.53 11.73
C THR A 172 2.97 11.00 11.57
N ALA A 173 3.27 11.63 10.43
CA ALA A 173 4.58 12.25 10.16
C ALA A 173 5.80 11.33 10.40
N SER A 174 5.63 10.01 10.36
CA SER A 174 6.62 9.04 10.84
C SER A 174 7.35 8.34 9.70
N ARG A 175 8.59 7.88 9.95
CA ARG A 175 9.45 7.24 8.95
C ARG A 175 9.78 5.80 9.35
N PHE A 176 9.64 4.88 8.41
CA PHE A 176 9.99 3.47 8.55
C PHE A 176 11.03 3.12 7.50
N LEU A 177 12.29 3.04 7.92
CA LEU A 177 13.44 2.96 7.03
C LEU A 177 14.27 1.69 7.28
N TYR A 178 14.60 0.95 6.23
CA TYR A 178 15.54 -0.19 6.28
C TYR A 178 15.19 -1.27 7.31
N ASN A 179 13.91 -1.36 7.70
CA ASN A 179 13.46 -2.39 8.61
C ASN A 179 13.23 -3.69 7.83
N HIS A 180 13.09 -4.80 8.56
CA HIS A 180 12.92 -6.09 7.93
C HIS A 180 11.96 -7.01 8.68
N GLY A 181 11.42 -7.97 7.94
CA GLY A 181 10.71 -9.13 8.47
C GLY A 181 11.23 -10.39 7.78
N ASN A 182 11.60 -11.39 8.57
CA ASN A 182 11.89 -12.73 8.06
C ASN A 182 11.10 -13.77 8.87
N GLY A 183 10.45 -14.71 8.18
CA GLY A 183 9.69 -15.76 8.85
C GLY A 183 8.23 -15.38 9.17
N SER A 184 7.51 -16.38 9.67
CA SER A 184 6.05 -16.39 9.71
C SER A 184 5.50 -15.29 10.61
N GLY A 185 4.61 -14.46 10.07
CA GLY A 185 3.90 -13.46 10.86
C GLY A 185 4.67 -12.15 11.12
N THR A 186 5.85 -11.98 10.53
CA THR A 186 6.72 -10.80 10.69
C THR A 186 6.48 -9.76 9.59
N GLY A 187 6.84 -8.50 9.84
CA GLY A 187 6.55 -7.39 8.92
C GLY A 187 7.74 -6.46 8.77
N GLY A 188 7.80 -5.76 7.64
CA GLY A 188 8.93 -4.89 7.33
C GLY A 188 8.78 -3.47 7.83
N GLY A 189 7.65 -3.06 8.38
CA GLY A 189 7.42 -1.65 8.71
C GLY A 189 6.23 -1.44 9.61
N LEU A 190 5.06 -1.90 9.20
CA LEU A 190 3.86 -1.75 10.03
C LEU A 190 2.92 -2.93 9.83
N ILE A 191 2.53 -3.55 10.94
CA ILE A 191 1.45 -4.54 10.97
C ILE A 191 0.32 -3.99 11.82
N VAL A 192 -0.89 -4.02 11.29
CA VAL A 192 -2.10 -3.64 12.04
C VAL A 192 -3.11 -4.77 11.97
N SER A 193 -3.54 -5.25 13.14
CA SER A 193 -4.63 -6.20 13.32
C SER A 193 -5.50 -5.77 14.49
N THR A 194 -6.53 -4.95 14.23
CA THR A 194 -7.31 -4.28 15.28
C THR A 194 -8.82 -4.19 14.94
N SER A 195 -9.54 -5.31 15.06
CA SER A 195 -10.89 -5.52 14.45
C SER A 195 -11.94 -4.48 14.82
N TYR A 196 -11.80 -3.84 15.97
CA TYR A 196 -12.80 -2.92 16.53
C TYR A 196 -12.30 -1.48 16.67
N LYS A 197 -11.11 -1.19 16.11
CA LYS A 197 -10.48 0.14 16.20
C LYS A 197 -10.37 0.79 14.83
N ASP A 198 -10.46 2.11 14.85
CA ASP A 198 -10.15 2.94 13.70
C ASP A 198 -8.64 3.12 13.62
N PHE A 199 -8.12 3.29 12.41
CA PHE A 199 -6.69 3.53 12.19
C PHE A 199 -6.48 4.69 11.21
N VAL A 200 -5.59 5.60 11.59
CA VAL A 200 -5.16 6.72 10.75
C VAL A 200 -3.66 6.62 10.52
N LEU A 201 -3.29 6.48 9.24
CA LEU A 201 -1.91 6.61 8.77
C LEU A 201 -1.83 7.88 7.93
N SER A 202 -1.07 8.87 8.37
CA SER A 202 -0.97 10.13 7.63
C SER A 202 0.45 10.62 7.55
N GLY A 203 0.88 10.97 6.35
CA GLY A 203 2.14 11.67 6.21
C GLY A 203 3.38 10.86 6.53
N CYS A 204 3.30 9.56 6.33
CA CYS A 204 4.37 8.66 6.67
C CYS A 204 5.25 8.35 5.46
N ARG A 205 6.46 7.83 5.72
CA ARG A 205 7.36 7.33 4.70
C ARG A 205 7.81 5.91 5.04
N PHE A 206 7.56 4.97 4.13
CA PHE A 206 8.07 3.60 4.20
C PHE A 206 9.09 3.44 3.08
N ALA A 207 10.37 3.34 3.43
CA ALA A 207 11.43 3.23 2.43
C ALA A 207 12.44 2.13 2.74
N HIS A 208 12.85 1.40 1.70
CA HIS A 208 13.89 0.37 1.77
C HIS A 208 13.61 -0.75 2.77
N ASN A 209 12.35 -0.98 3.14
CA ASN A 209 11.99 -2.09 4.01
C ASN A 209 11.97 -3.38 3.20
N PHE A 210 12.41 -4.48 3.83
CA PHE A 210 12.55 -5.77 3.19
C PHE A 210 11.76 -6.84 3.93
N VAL A 211 10.91 -7.58 3.24
CA VAL A 211 10.22 -8.74 3.82
C VAL A 211 10.46 -9.98 2.98
N TRP A 212 10.81 -11.07 3.65
CA TRP A 212 10.92 -12.39 3.04
C TRP A 212 10.14 -13.43 3.84
N GLU A 213 9.14 -14.02 3.19
CA GLU A 213 8.22 -14.99 3.78
C GLU A 213 8.33 -16.36 3.09
N TYR A 214 8.43 -17.45 3.87
CA TYR A 214 8.57 -18.83 3.38
C TYR A 214 7.41 -19.76 3.79
N GLN A 215 6.69 -19.48 4.88
CA GLN A 215 5.75 -20.43 5.51
C GLN A 215 4.27 -20.15 5.22
N GLY A 216 3.97 -19.20 4.33
CA GLY A 216 2.64 -19.05 3.73
C GLY A 216 1.68 -18.11 4.48
N TYR A 217 2.16 -17.38 5.50
CA TYR A 217 1.40 -16.27 6.06
C TYR A 217 1.58 -15.01 5.21
N GLN A 218 0.48 -14.33 4.87
CA GLN A 218 0.47 -13.16 3.99
C GLN A 218 1.08 -11.95 4.71
N ARG A 219 2.40 -11.76 4.68
CA ARG A 219 3.05 -10.60 5.31
C ARG A 219 3.81 -9.74 4.31
N CYS A 220 3.89 -8.45 4.62
CA CYS A 220 4.32 -7.39 3.73
C CYS A 220 5.08 -6.31 4.52
N PRO A 221 5.85 -5.43 3.85
CA PRO A 221 6.41 -4.23 4.46
C PRO A 221 5.36 -3.42 5.23
N VAL A 222 4.16 -3.25 4.66
CA VAL A 222 3.02 -2.62 5.33
C VAL A 222 1.78 -3.48 5.18
N GLN A 223 1.08 -3.74 6.28
CA GLN A 223 -0.12 -4.56 6.29
C GLN A 223 -1.20 -4.03 7.25
N PHE A 224 -2.42 -4.06 6.74
CA PHE A 224 -3.65 -3.86 7.50
C PHE A 224 -4.56 -5.07 7.33
N ASP A 225 -4.81 -5.76 8.44
CA ASP A 225 -5.74 -6.87 8.53
C ASP A 225 -6.78 -6.53 9.60
N SER A 226 -8.05 -6.81 9.35
CA SER A 226 -9.12 -6.65 10.32
C SER A 226 -9.10 -5.27 11.01
N VAL A 227 -9.29 -4.20 10.24
CA VAL A 227 -9.43 -2.83 10.77
C VAL A 227 -10.87 -2.37 10.63
N LYS A 228 -11.41 -1.59 11.58
CA LYS A 228 -12.79 -1.11 11.48
C LYS A 228 -12.93 -0.05 10.37
N ASN A 229 -12.28 1.10 10.56
CA ASN A 229 -12.17 2.18 9.59
C ASN A 229 -10.69 2.50 9.34
N LEU A 230 -10.28 2.59 8.09
CA LEU A 230 -8.90 2.84 7.70
C LEU A 230 -8.81 4.08 6.81
N THR A 231 -8.10 5.09 7.30
CA THR A 231 -7.74 6.29 6.53
C THR A 231 -6.24 6.36 6.35
N ILE A 232 -5.81 6.39 5.09
CA ILE A 232 -4.41 6.56 4.70
C ILE A 232 -4.31 7.83 3.86
N SER A 233 -3.38 8.72 4.22
CA SER A 233 -3.21 9.98 3.52
C SER A 233 -1.75 10.40 3.43
N ASP A 234 -1.41 11.10 2.35
CA ASP A 234 -0.14 11.84 2.24
C ASP A 234 1.11 10.95 2.48
N THR A 235 1.01 9.66 2.21
CA THR A 235 2.04 8.66 2.57
C THR A 235 2.87 8.27 1.35
N VAL A 236 4.19 8.13 1.53
CA VAL A 236 5.13 7.66 0.51
C VAL A 236 5.59 6.24 0.85
N VAL A 237 5.44 5.34 -0.11
CA VAL A 237 5.88 3.95 -0.04
C VAL A 237 6.85 3.75 -1.21
N GLU A 238 8.13 3.62 -0.92
CA GLU A 238 9.15 3.58 -1.97
C GLU A 238 10.28 2.60 -1.73
N ASP A 239 10.83 2.06 -2.81
CA ASP A 239 12.05 1.25 -2.77
C ASP A 239 11.97 0.06 -1.79
N ASN A 240 10.77 -0.38 -1.43
CA ASN A 240 10.54 -1.53 -0.56
C ASN A 240 10.56 -2.82 -1.38
N VAL A 241 11.00 -3.90 -0.74
CA VAL A 241 11.04 -5.22 -1.37
C VAL A 241 10.20 -6.20 -0.57
N ALA A 242 9.26 -6.84 -1.26
CA ALA A 242 8.50 -7.98 -0.74
C ALA A 242 8.89 -9.22 -1.54
N LYS A 243 9.36 -10.28 -0.88
CA LYS A 243 9.92 -11.46 -1.55
C LYS A 243 9.16 -12.74 -1.24
N ASN A 244 9.19 -13.66 -2.20
CA ASN A 244 8.60 -14.98 -2.14
C ASN A 244 7.07 -14.97 -1.91
N ARG A 245 6.60 -15.52 -0.79
CA ARG A 245 5.17 -15.73 -0.50
C ARG A 245 4.44 -14.50 0.04
N CYS A 246 5.14 -13.38 0.21
CA CYS A 246 4.50 -12.09 0.47
C CYS A 246 3.39 -11.85 -0.58
N VAL A 247 2.30 -11.18 -0.21
CA VAL A 247 1.19 -10.90 -1.14
C VAL A 247 1.29 -9.54 -1.80
N SER A 248 2.02 -8.60 -1.20
CA SER A 248 2.22 -7.27 -1.76
C SER A 248 3.36 -6.56 -1.04
N VAL A 249 3.63 -5.33 -1.45
CA VAL A 249 4.45 -4.39 -0.67
C VAL A 249 3.57 -3.68 0.37
N PHE A 250 2.36 -3.31 -0.03
CA PHE A 250 1.37 -2.65 0.79
C PHE A 250 0.05 -3.42 0.72
N ASP A 251 -0.35 -4.03 1.83
CA ASP A 251 -1.47 -4.95 1.89
C ASP A 251 -2.63 -4.41 2.72
N ILE A 252 -3.83 -4.44 2.14
CA ILE A 252 -5.09 -4.28 2.84
C ILE A 252 -5.84 -5.61 2.73
N GLU A 253 -5.71 -6.46 3.75
CA GLU A 253 -6.34 -7.78 3.75
C GLU A 253 -7.82 -7.66 4.10
N THR A 254 -8.18 -6.99 5.20
CA THR A 254 -9.58 -6.80 5.61
C THR A 254 -9.81 -5.44 6.29
N VAL A 255 -10.87 -4.75 5.86
CA VAL A 255 -11.45 -3.57 6.52
C VAL A 255 -12.95 -3.76 6.67
N ALA A 256 -13.54 -3.41 7.80
CA ALA A 256 -14.95 -3.71 8.07
C ALA A 256 -15.93 -2.67 7.49
N GLU A 257 -15.63 -1.38 7.63
CA GLU A 257 -16.59 -0.31 7.32
C GLU A 257 -16.12 0.60 6.19
N THR A 258 -15.03 1.35 6.38
CA THR A 258 -14.55 2.33 5.40
C THR A 258 -13.05 2.23 5.14
N LEU A 259 -12.69 2.31 3.85
CA LEU A 259 -11.32 2.39 3.37
C LEU A 259 -11.15 3.62 2.48
N ARG A 260 -10.27 4.54 2.87
CA ARG A 260 -9.86 5.68 2.04
C ARG A 260 -8.34 5.80 2.01
N ILE A 261 -7.77 5.82 0.81
CA ILE A 261 -6.35 6.06 0.55
C ILE A 261 -6.27 7.30 -0.32
N SER A 262 -5.57 8.35 0.13
CA SER A 262 -5.54 9.63 -0.58
C SER A 262 -4.14 10.23 -0.67
N ARG A 263 -3.80 10.86 -1.81
CA ARG A 263 -2.54 11.62 -1.97
C ARG A 263 -1.27 10.81 -1.63
N CYS A 264 -1.29 9.50 -1.92
CA CYS A 264 -0.17 8.61 -1.63
C CYS A 264 0.71 8.38 -2.87
N ILE A 265 1.97 8.05 -2.65
CA ILE A 265 2.92 7.71 -3.70
C ILE A 265 3.44 6.30 -3.44
N PHE A 266 3.30 5.44 -4.43
CA PHE A 266 3.91 4.12 -4.48
C PHE A 266 4.93 4.15 -5.61
N ARG A 267 6.23 4.14 -5.30
CA ARG A 267 7.26 4.21 -6.34
C ARG A 267 8.42 3.26 -6.16
N ARG A 268 8.91 2.68 -7.26
CA ARG A 268 10.08 1.78 -7.25
C ARG A 268 9.99 0.65 -6.23
N ASN A 269 8.78 0.24 -5.86
CA ASN A 269 8.61 -0.91 -4.99
C ASN A 269 8.70 -2.18 -5.82
N THR A 270 9.31 -3.21 -5.26
CA THR A 270 9.50 -4.47 -5.97
C THR A 270 8.86 -5.62 -5.21
N LYS A 271 7.93 -6.30 -5.87
CA LYS A 271 7.42 -7.59 -5.43
C LYS A 271 8.06 -8.70 -6.24
N ILE A 272 8.74 -9.63 -5.55
CA ILE A 272 9.43 -10.76 -6.17
C ILE A 272 8.79 -12.07 -5.69
N GLY A 273 8.50 -13.01 -6.59
CA GLY A 273 7.95 -14.32 -6.25
C GLY A 273 6.44 -14.46 -6.46
N HIS A 274 5.88 -15.60 -6.07
CA HIS A 274 4.56 -16.05 -6.49
C HIS A 274 3.41 -15.77 -5.51
N GLY A 275 3.66 -15.37 -4.26
CA GLY A 275 2.60 -15.20 -3.25
C GLY A 275 2.22 -16.51 -2.55
N THR A 276 1.10 -16.55 -1.82
CA THR A 276 0.70 -17.71 -0.99
C THR A 276 0.04 -18.87 -1.75
N ASP A 277 0.24 -20.10 -1.28
CA ASP A 277 -0.29 -21.36 -1.85
C ASP A 277 -1.82 -21.47 -1.95
N SER A 278 -2.59 -20.62 -1.27
CA SER A 278 -4.07 -20.65 -1.27
C SER A 278 -4.71 -19.64 -2.24
N GLY A 279 -3.91 -18.89 -3.00
CA GLY A 279 -4.37 -17.91 -3.97
C GLY A 279 -3.26 -16.91 -4.23
N ALA A 280 -2.31 -17.27 -5.09
CA ALA A 280 -1.13 -16.49 -5.37
C ALA A 280 -1.49 -15.14 -6.02
N THR A 281 -1.61 -14.08 -5.23
CA THR A 281 -1.81 -12.74 -5.80
C THR A 281 -0.81 -11.77 -5.23
N ALA A 282 -0.20 -11.04 -6.15
CA ALA A 282 0.89 -10.12 -5.94
C ALA A 282 0.47 -8.73 -6.41
N GLY A 283 0.83 -7.70 -5.65
CA GLY A 283 0.84 -6.36 -6.19
C GLY A 283 1.64 -5.36 -5.38
N THR A 284 1.75 -4.14 -5.88
CA THR A 284 2.32 -3.04 -5.08
C THR A 284 1.35 -2.65 -3.98
N LEU A 285 0.11 -2.32 -4.37
CA LEU A 285 -1.03 -2.21 -3.46
C LEU A 285 -1.98 -3.38 -3.70
N ARG A 286 -2.27 -4.16 -2.67
CA ARG A 286 -3.31 -5.20 -2.71
C ARG A 286 -4.47 -4.82 -1.80
N ILE A 287 -5.70 -5.03 -2.29
CA ILE A 287 -6.95 -4.87 -1.55
C ILE A 287 -7.71 -6.20 -1.65
N ALA A 288 -7.56 -7.05 -0.63
CA ALA A 288 -7.93 -8.45 -0.67
C ALA A 288 -9.41 -8.70 -0.31
N GLY A 289 -9.89 -7.99 0.70
CA GLY A 289 -11.18 -8.24 1.28
C GLY A 289 -11.78 -6.94 1.75
N ALA A 290 -13.08 -6.82 1.54
CA ALA A 290 -13.89 -6.34 2.63
C ALA A 290 -15.37 -6.62 2.44
N SER A 291 -15.95 -7.04 3.55
CA SER A 291 -17.33 -6.85 3.97
C SER A 291 -17.68 -5.34 4.08
N LEU A 292 -17.15 -4.47 3.22
CA LEU A 292 -17.46 -3.05 3.32
C LEU A 292 -18.95 -2.87 3.05
N THR A 293 -19.59 -2.20 3.98
CA THR A 293 -20.91 -1.61 3.77
C THR A 293 -20.86 -0.49 2.69
N ARG A 294 -19.66 -0.02 2.33
CA ARG A 294 -19.39 1.13 1.45
C ARG A 294 -18.34 0.82 0.37
N GLN A 295 -18.06 1.77 -0.51
CA GLN A 295 -17.01 1.67 -1.52
C GLN A 295 -15.64 2.04 -0.94
N SER A 296 -14.59 1.30 -1.28
CA SER A 296 -13.19 1.71 -1.08
C SER A 296 -12.81 2.78 -2.09
N VAL A 297 -12.17 3.86 -1.64
CA VAL A 297 -11.69 4.93 -2.51
C VAL A 297 -10.18 5.07 -2.40
N VAL A 298 -9.48 4.91 -3.53
CA VAL A 298 -8.07 5.27 -3.69
C VAL A 298 -8.02 6.48 -4.61
N GLU A 299 -7.63 7.63 -4.08
CA GLU A 299 -7.73 8.89 -4.80
C GLU A 299 -6.43 9.71 -4.79
N ASP A 300 -6.21 10.44 -5.88
CA ASP A 300 -5.07 11.34 -6.03
C ASP A 300 -3.72 10.64 -5.75
N CYS A 301 -3.60 9.37 -6.13
CA CYS A 301 -2.39 8.57 -5.89
C CYS A 301 -1.52 8.44 -7.14
N LEU A 302 -0.23 8.23 -6.92
CA LEU A 302 0.77 7.91 -7.95
C LEU A 302 1.34 6.51 -7.74
N PHE A 303 1.37 5.72 -8.82
CA PHE A 303 2.04 4.44 -8.92
C PHE A 303 3.09 4.52 -10.03
N ASP A 304 4.37 4.58 -9.65
CA ASP A 304 5.45 4.90 -10.59
C ASP A 304 6.62 3.91 -10.47
N GLU A 305 7.09 3.37 -11.59
CA GLU A 305 8.27 2.50 -11.63
C GLU A 305 8.21 1.28 -10.69
N ASN A 306 7.02 0.84 -10.27
CA ASN A 306 6.91 -0.35 -9.43
C ASN A 306 7.07 -1.61 -10.28
N ALA A 307 7.64 -2.65 -9.70
CA ALA A 307 7.91 -3.90 -10.38
C ALA A 307 7.28 -5.09 -9.66
N VAL A 308 6.59 -5.95 -10.40
CA VAL A 308 6.21 -7.28 -9.95
C VAL A 308 6.89 -8.30 -10.85
N ILE A 309 7.78 -9.09 -10.24
CA ILE A 309 8.62 -10.06 -10.92
C ILE A 309 8.26 -11.44 -10.38
N ARG A 310 7.83 -12.34 -11.28
CA ARG A 310 7.70 -13.74 -10.90
C ARG A 310 9.09 -14.36 -10.71
N GLN A 311 9.28 -15.01 -9.57
CA GLN A 311 10.40 -15.91 -9.34
C GLN A 311 9.90 -17.35 -9.35
N ASN A 312 10.44 -18.19 -10.23
CA ASN A 312 10.20 -19.63 -10.22
C ASN A 312 10.93 -20.23 -9.02
N GLU A 313 10.19 -20.82 -8.08
CA GLU A 313 10.81 -21.64 -7.05
C GLU A 313 10.94 -23.08 -7.55
N SER A 314 12.17 -23.60 -7.52
CA SER A 314 12.50 -25.00 -7.82
C SER A 314 12.00 -25.99 -6.77
N ASN A 315 11.49 -25.52 -5.62
CA ASN A 315 11.36 -26.34 -4.41
C ASN A 315 9.91 -26.55 -3.90
N SER A 316 8.87 -26.11 -4.62
CA SER A 316 7.50 -26.49 -4.26
C SER A 316 6.99 -27.59 -5.19
N SER A 317 6.72 -28.77 -4.63
CA SER A 317 6.01 -29.87 -5.30
C SER A 317 4.54 -29.53 -5.61
N SER A 318 4.11 -28.29 -5.37
CA SER A 318 2.74 -27.78 -5.55
C SER A 318 2.63 -26.63 -6.57
N SER A 319 3.54 -26.54 -7.55
CA SER A 319 3.69 -25.45 -8.52
C SER A 319 2.51 -25.22 -9.50
N THR A 320 1.32 -25.78 -9.23
CA THR A 320 0.15 -25.79 -10.12
C THR A 320 -0.81 -24.61 -9.92
N LYS A 321 -0.44 -23.57 -9.18
CA LYS A 321 -1.40 -22.51 -8.80
C LYS A 321 -1.17 -21.17 -9.47
N VAL A 322 -2.28 -20.69 -10.03
CA VAL A 322 -2.47 -19.45 -10.78
C VAL A 322 -1.95 -18.25 -10.01
N CYS A 323 -1.13 -17.42 -10.65
CA CYS A 323 -0.63 -16.18 -10.06
C CYS A 323 -1.30 -14.97 -10.71
N GLU A 324 -1.88 -14.07 -9.92
CA GLU A 324 -2.42 -12.79 -10.39
C GLU A 324 -1.47 -11.68 -9.92
N GLN A 325 -0.79 -11.03 -10.86
CA GLN A 325 0.31 -10.12 -10.57
C GLN A 325 0.03 -8.72 -11.13
N ALA A 326 0.03 -7.71 -10.24
CA ALA A 326 -0.27 -6.32 -10.62
C ALA A 326 0.75 -5.32 -10.08
N ALA A 327 1.57 -4.72 -10.94
CA ALA A 327 2.57 -3.74 -10.49
C ALA A 327 1.97 -2.42 -9.96
N GLY A 328 0.70 -2.14 -10.24
CA GLY A 328 -0.07 -1.07 -9.59
C GLY A 328 -0.95 -1.62 -8.46
N VAL A 329 -2.19 -1.97 -8.79
CA VAL A 329 -3.23 -2.34 -7.82
C VAL A 329 -3.80 -3.73 -8.13
N ASN A 330 -3.89 -4.57 -7.10
CA ASN A 330 -4.59 -5.86 -7.16
C ASN A 330 -5.84 -5.83 -6.26
N VAL A 331 -7.03 -5.94 -6.86
CA VAL A 331 -8.33 -5.98 -6.18
C VAL A 331 -8.88 -7.41 -6.23
N ARG A 332 -9.15 -7.99 -5.08
CA ARG A 332 -9.69 -9.37 -4.99
C ARG A 332 -11.17 -9.42 -4.69
N GLN A 333 -11.66 -8.52 -3.85
CA GLN A 333 -13.05 -8.50 -3.42
C GLN A 333 -13.48 -7.07 -3.09
N GLY A 334 -14.80 -6.85 -3.08
CA GLY A 334 -15.41 -5.59 -2.71
C GLY A 334 -15.44 -4.61 -3.86
N ARG A 335 -15.67 -3.33 -3.54
CA ARG A 335 -15.88 -2.28 -4.53
C ARG A 335 -14.80 -1.23 -4.38
N VAL A 336 -13.97 -1.06 -5.40
CA VAL A 336 -12.84 -0.14 -5.40
C VAL A 336 -13.01 0.88 -6.51
N ALA A 337 -13.00 2.17 -6.14
CA ALA A 337 -12.80 3.26 -7.08
C ALA A 337 -11.38 3.80 -6.97
N LEU A 338 -10.71 3.83 -8.12
CA LEU A 338 -9.49 4.59 -8.34
C LEU A 338 -9.92 5.93 -8.94
N VAL A 339 -9.64 7.02 -8.25
CA VAL A 339 -10.08 8.37 -8.63
C VAL A 339 -8.86 9.26 -8.78
N ASN A 340 -8.73 9.97 -9.90
CA ASN A 340 -7.59 10.86 -10.09
C ASN A 340 -6.24 10.12 -9.90
N CYS A 341 -6.12 8.84 -10.24
CA CYS A 341 -4.88 8.07 -10.04
C CYS A 341 -4.01 8.06 -11.29
N THR A 342 -2.70 7.95 -11.08
CA THR A 342 -1.71 7.88 -12.15
C THR A 342 -0.87 6.62 -12.03
N PHE A 343 -0.71 5.88 -13.12
CA PHE A 343 0.14 4.70 -13.24
C PHE A 343 1.15 4.91 -14.36
N SER A 344 2.42 5.08 -14.02
CA SER A 344 3.50 5.32 -14.97
C SER A 344 4.63 4.32 -14.81
N ASN A 345 5.14 3.83 -15.94
CA ASN A 345 6.39 3.05 -16.00
C ASN A 345 6.44 1.82 -15.07
N ASN A 346 5.29 1.28 -14.67
CA ASN A 346 5.23 0.07 -13.84
C ASN A 346 5.51 -1.15 -14.71
N SER A 347 6.17 -2.17 -14.16
CA SER A 347 6.51 -3.39 -14.89
C SER A 347 5.96 -4.63 -14.19
N THR A 348 5.16 -5.41 -14.90
CA THR A 348 4.73 -6.75 -14.46
C THR A 348 5.31 -7.78 -15.43
N ASP A 349 6.10 -8.72 -14.92
CA ASP A 349 6.66 -9.82 -15.69
C ASP A 349 6.28 -11.18 -15.09
N THR A 350 5.49 -11.93 -15.85
CA THR A 350 5.05 -13.30 -15.54
C THR A 350 5.54 -14.36 -16.53
N THR A 351 6.47 -14.02 -17.43
CA THR A 351 6.93 -14.89 -18.54
C THR A 351 7.47 -16.26 -18.11
N GLY A 352 8.04 -16.36 -16.91
CA GLY A 352 8.54 -17.63 -16.36
C GLY A 352 7.47 -18.59 -15.85
N ALA A 353 6.19 -18.22 -15.88
CA ALA A 353 5.14 -19.02 -15.27
C ALA A 353 4.74 -20.25 -16.12
N PRO A 354 4.54 -21.44 -15.50
CA PRO A 354 4.00 -22.57 -16.23
C PRO A 354 2.57 -22.21 -16.68
N SER A 355 2.31 -22.30 -17.99
CA SER A 355 0.94 -22.33 -18.50
C SER A 355 0.32 -23.66 -18.05
N LEU A 356 -0.87 -23.60 -17.46
CA LEU A 356 -1.62 -24.82 -17.19
C LEU A 356 -2.23 -25.22 -18.53
N ALA A 357 -1.64 -26.23 -19.17
CA ALA A 357 -2.10 -26.76 -20.45
C ALA A 357 -3.55 -27.26 -20.31
N THR A 358 -4.53 -26.38 -20.56
CA THR A 358 -5.94 -26.58 -20.96
C THR A 358 -6.81 -25.40 -20.51
N GLY A 359 -6.86 -24.33 -21.31
CA GLY A 359 -8.05 -23.49 -21.58
C GLY A 359 -9.04 -23.04 -20.48
N ALA A 360 -8.75 -23.13 -19.18
CA ALA A 360 -9.71 -22.83 -18.12
C ALA A 360 -9.01 -22.13 -16.94
N SER A 361 -9.46 -20.93 -16.55
CA SER A 361 -9.30 -20.24 -15.23
C SER A 361 -7.94 -20.31 -14.49
N GLY A 362 -6.89 -20.81 -15.14
CA GLY A 362 -5.73 -21.44 -14.53
C GLY A 362 -4.40 -20.84 -14.95
N ASP A 363 -4.38 -20.08 -16.05
CA ASP A 363 -3.18 -19.40 -16.50
C ASP A 363 -2.89 -18.13 -15.66
N PRO A 364 -1.61 -17.83 -15.40
CA PRO A 364 -1.19 -16.59 -14.74
C PRO A 364 -1.78 -15.34 -15.41
N LEU A 365 -2.31 -14.43 -14.59
CA LEU A 365 -2.87 -13.16 -15.04
C LEU A 365 -1.93 -12.03 -14.66
N ALA A 366 -1.50 -11.25 -15.64
CA ALA A 366 -0.67 -10.08 -15.44
C ALA A 366 -1.45 -8.80 -15.77
N GLY A 367 -1.16 -7.74 -15.02
CA GLY A 367 -1.57 -6.40 -15.40
C GLY A 367 -0.81 -5.29 -14.69
N THR A 368 -1.10 -4.04 -15.05
CA THR A 368 -0.83 -2.90 -14.18
C THR A 368 -1.87 -2.87 -13.06
N ILE A 369 -3.12 -3.18 -13.41
CA ILE A 369 -4.23 -3.31 -12.48
C ILE A 369 -4.93 -4.64 -12.71
N ILE A 370 -5.25 -5.34 -11.62
CA ILE A 370 -6.05 -6.57 -11.66
C ILE A 370 -7.29 -6.42 -10.78
N ALA A 371 -8.44 -6.86 -11.28
CA ALA A 371 -9.64 -7.11 -10.49
C ALA A 371 -10.07 -8.57 -10.65
N ALA A 372 -9.73 -9.40 -9.67
CA ALA A 372 -9.87 -10.85 -9.77
C ALA A 372 -10.43 -11.46 -8.48
N GLY A 373 -11.71 -11.81 -8.56
CA GLY A 373 -12.46 -12.49 -7.51
C GLY A 373 -13.96 -12.31 -7.67
N ALA A 374 -14.74 -13.21 -7.05
CA ALA A 374 -16.17 -13.38 -7.31
C ALA A 374 -17.04 -12.16 -6.97
N ASN A 375 -16.50 -11.12 -6.33
CA ASN A 375 -17.20 -9.87 -6.03
C ASN A 375 -16.25 -8.66 -6.15
N ALA A 376 -15.25 -8.74 -7.04
CA ALA A 376 -14.31 -7.65 -7.29
C ALA A 376 -14.92 -6.65 -8.28
N HIS A 377 -15.24 -5.45 -7.81
CA HIS A 377 -15.70 -4.36 -8.65
C HIS A 377 -14.65 -3.26 -8.71
N LEU A 378 -14.36 -2.79 -9.92
CA LEU A 378 -13.35 -1.77 -10.17
C LEU A 378 -13.93 -0.62 -11.00
N ALA A 379 -13.71 0.60 -10.54
CA ALA A 379 -13.96 1.80 -11.32
C ALA A 379 -12.70 2.66 -11.40
N LEU A 380 -12.40 3.17 -12.58
CA LEU A 380 -11.40 4.19 -12.83
C LEU A 380 -12.14 5.48 -13.19
N VAL A 381 -11.92 6.53 -12.42
CA VAL A 381 -12.50 7.86 -12.63
C VAL A 381 -11.37 8.85 -12.73
N ASN A 382 -11.25 9.53 -13.87
CA ASN A 382 -10.16 10.48 -14.12
C ASN A 382 -8.76 9.84 -13.89
N CYS A 383 -8.52 8.64 -14.41
CA CYS A 383 -7.25 7.93 -14.24
C CYS A 383 -6.38 7.94 -15.51
N ALA A 384 -5.06 7.96 -15.33
CA ALA A 384 -4.09 7.95 -16.41
C ALA A 384 -3.12 6.77 -16.26
N LEU A 385 -3.01 5.96 -17.31
CA LEU A 385 -2.13 4.80 -17.39
C LEU A 385 -1.23 4.97 -18.61
N GLY A 386 0.09 4.96 -18.40
CA GLY A 386 1.06 5.30 -19.44
C GLY A 386 2.43 4.65 -19.24
N GLY A 387 3.01 4.08 -20.30
CA GLY A 387 4.38 3.55 -20.27
C GLY A 387 4.58 2.29 -19.42
N ASN A 388 3.50 1.66 -18.95
CA ASN A 388 3.57 0.44 -18.16
C ASN A 388 3.86 -0.78 -19.05
N THR A 389 4.75 -1.66 -18.62
CA THR A 389 5.11 -2.87 -19.34
C THR A 389 4.48 -4.08 -18.66
N VAL A 390 3.62 -4.81 -19.37
CA VAL A 390 2.99 -6.03 -18.84
C VAL A 390 3.31 -7.18 -19.79
N VAL A 391 4.02 -8.19 -19.31
CA VAL A 391 4.43 -9.35 -20.11
C VAL A 391 4.04 -10.64 -19.40
N GLY A 392 3.47 -11.57 -20.16
CA GLY A 392 2.98 -12.83 -19.63
C GLY A 392 2.12 -13.63 -20.61
N PRO A 393 1.72 -14.86 -20.24
CA PRO A 393 0.80 -15.66 -21.04
C PRO A 393 -0.57 -14.99 -21.22
N ILE A 394 -1.08 -14.34 -20.17
CA ILE A 394 -2.30 -13.53 -20.20
C ILE A 394 -1.97 -12.17 -19.57
N ALA A 395 -1.72 -11.17 -20.43
CA ALA A 395 -1.21 -9.86 -20.04
C ALA A 395 -1.99 -8.72 -20.71
N ALA A 396 -2.45 -7.75 -19.92
CA ALA A 396 -3.06 -6.51 -20.38
C ALA A 396 -2.84 -5.40 -19.36
N GLU A 397 -3.00 -4.13 -19.75
CA GLU A 397 -2.92 -2.99 -18.83
C GLU A 397 -3.87 -3.19 -17.63
N ILE A 398 -5.11 -3.56 -17.93
CA ILE A 398 -6.13 -3.92 -16.93
C ILE A 398 -6.68 -5.31 -17.23
N SER A 399 -6.59 -6.19 -16.24
CA SER A 399 -7.05 -7.57 -16.36
C SER A 399 -8.14 -7.86 -15.33
N THR A 400 -9.27 -8.44 -15.78
CA THR A 400 -10.35 -8.87 -14.88
C THR A 400 -10.63 -10.36 -15.01
N ARG A 401 -10.88 -11.00 -13.86
CA ARG A 401 -11.21 -12.43 -13.79
C ARG A 401 -12.35 -12.67 -12.82
N SER A 402 -13.40 -13.31 -13.32
CA SER A 402 -14.52 -13.79 -12.51
C SER A 402 -15.21 -14.97 -13.17
N THR A 403 -15.71 -15.89 -12.35
CA THR A 403 -16.56 -17.01 -12.79
C THR A 403 -18.05 -16.66 -12.77
N GLY A 404 -18.43 -15.44 -12.33
CA GLY A 404 -19.81 -14.95 -12.32
C GLY A 404 -19.94 -13.53 -12.90
N ALA A 405 -21.18 -13.11 -13.20
CA ALA A 405 -21.49 -11.77 -13.74
C ALA A 405 -21.35 -10.63 -12.70
N SER A 406 -20.89 -10.94 -11.49
CA SER A 406 -20.79 -10.02 -10.35
C SER A 406 -19.61 -9.06 -10.45
N THR A 407 -18.49 -9.44 -11.08
CA THR A 407 -17.35 -8.53 -11.27
C THR A 407 -17.70 -7.48 -12.32
N THR A 408 -17.37 -6.21 -12.10
CA THR A 408 -17.62 -5.14 -13.08
C THR A 408 -16.40 -4.25 -13.24
N LEU A 409 -16.18 -3.75 -14.45
CA LEU A 409 -15.18 -2.73 -14.73
C LEU A 409 -15.87 -1.47 -15.25
N ALA A 410 -15.52 -0.31 -14.71
CA ALA A 410 -15.90 0.99 -15.25
C ALA A 410 -14.67 1.86 -15.50
N VAL A 411 -14.63 2.56 -16.64
CA VAL A 411 -13.56 3.46 -17.06
C VAL A 411 -14.18 4.77 -17.52
N LEU A 412 -14.06 5.79 -16.68
CA LEU A 412 -14.73 7.08 -16.83
C LEU A 412 -13.69 8.18 -16.91
N ASN A 413 -13.80 9.06 -17.92
CA ASN A 413 -12.91 10.22 -18.11
C ASN A 413 -11.42 9.85 -18.03
N SER A 414 -11.05 8.66 -18.48
CA SER A 414 -9.73 8.08 -18.23
C SER A 414 -8.95 7.86 -19.52
N ALA A 415 -7.66 7.64 -19.38
CA ALA A 415 -6.70 7.70 -20.47
C ALA A 415 -5.69 6.56 -20.34
N LEU A 416 -5.70 5.62 -21.29
CA LEU A 416 -4.93 4.37 -21.27
C LEU A 416 -4.08 4.26 -22.53
N TRP A 417 -2.75 4.24 -22.38
CA TRP A 417 -1.84 4.25 -23.53
C TRP A 417 -0.48 3.59 -23.28
N ASN A 418 0.01 2.86 -24.28
CA ASN A 418 1.41 2.50 -24.41
C ASN A 418 1.88 2.65 -25.87
N GLY A 419 3.18 2.91 -26.07
CA GLY A 419 3.81 2.93 -27.38
C GLY A 419 4.07 1.55 -27.99
N ALA A 420 3.97 0.48 -27.20
CA ALA A 420 4.19 -0.90 -27.62
C ALA A 420 3.19 -1.33 -28.72
N PRO A 421 3.65 -1.96 -29.82
CA PRO A 421 2.78 -2.41 -30.91
C PRO A 421 1.71 -3.43 -30.47
N ASP A 422 2.05 -4.26 -29.48
CA ASP A 422 1.25 -5.33 -28.89
C ASP A 422 0.50 -4.90 -27.62
N TYR A 423 0.34 -3.59 -27.41
CA TYR A 423 -0.40 -3.07 -26.26
C TYR A 423 -1.85 -3.58 -26.22
N VAL A 424 -2.20 -4.27 -25.13
CA VAL A 424 -3.55 -4.76 -24.84
C VAL A 424 -4.14 -3.95 -23.67
N PRO A 425 -5.18 -3.13 -23.88
CA PRO A 425 -5.75 -2.32 -22.80
C PRO A 425 -6.55 -3.16 -21.79
N PHE A 426 -7.26 -4.17 -22.25
CA PHE A 426 -8.13 -4.99 -21.40
C PHE A 426 -8.03 -6.47 -21.73
N ILE A 427 -8.03 -7.29 -20.68
CA ILE A 427 -8.46 -8.69 -20.76
C ILE A 427 -9.63 -8.85 -19.79
N ILE A 428 -10.78 -9.25 -20.34
CA ILE A 428 -11.99 -9.54 -19.58
C ILE A 428 -12.28 -11.02 -19.75
N GLN A 429 -11.95 -11.83 -18.75
CA GLN A 429 -11.99 -13.30 -18.91
C GLN A 429 -13.39 -13.90 -18.99
N SER A 430 -14.44 -13.17 -18.59
CA SER A 430 -15.83 -13.62 -18.72
C SER A 430 -16.57 -12.72 -19.69
N ALA A 431 -17.11 -13.29 -20.77
CA ALA A 431 -17.91 -12.56 -21.77
C ALA A 431 -19.21 -11.97 -21.19
N ALA A 432 -19.66 -12.46 -20.02
CA ALA A 432 -20.82 -11.91 -19.30
C ALA A 432 -20.45 -10.74 -18.38
N GLN A 433 -19.16 -10.45 -18.20
CA GLN A 433 -18.70 -9.41 -17.29
C GLN A 433 -18.96 -8.02 -17.92
N PRO A 434 -19.72 -7.12 -17.27
CA PRO A 434 -20.02 -5.81 -17.83
C PRO A 434 -18.78 -4.89 -17.84
N LEU A 435 -18.50 -4.27 -18.99
CA LEU A 435 -17.55 -3.16 -19.14
C LEU A 435 -18.31 -1.85 -19.34
N GLY A 436 -18.08 -0.88 -18.48
CA GLY A 436 -18.55 0.48 -18.66
C GLY A 436 -17.42 1.37 -19.13
N ALA A 437 -17.55 2.05 -20.26
CA ALA A 437 -16.59 3.05 -20.68
C ALA A 437 -17.29 4.33 -21.12
N ALA A 438 -16.86 5.46 -20.57
CA ALA A 438 -17.34 6.77 -21.01
C ALA A 438 -16.22 7.80 -21.06
N ASN A 439 -16.27 8.67 -22.07
CA ASN A 439 -15.40 9.85 -22.19
C ASN A 439 -13.92 9.51 -22.02
N SER A 440 -13.47 8.41 -22.61
CA SER A 440 -12.14 7.85 -22.35
C SER A 440 -11.36 7.63 -23.63
N ALA A 441 -10.05 7.91 -23.58
CA ALA A 441 -9.12 7.65 -24.68
C ALA A 441 -8.31 6.39 -24.37
N ILE A 442 -8.52 5.33 -25.15
CA ILE A 442 -7.97 4.01 -24.86
C ILE A 442 -7.34 3.48 -26.14
N ARG A 443 -6.01 3.37 -26.19
CA ARG A 443 -5.33 2.84 -27.39
C ARG A 443 -5.69 1.37 -27.62
N ASN A 444 -5.80 0.96 -28.90
CA ASN A 444 -6.08 -0.41 -29.33
C ASN A 444 -7.39 -0.97 -28.77
N ILE A 445 -8.37 -0.11 -28.50
CA ILE A 445 -9.68 -0.53 -28.02
C ILE A 445 -10.63 -0.84 -29.17
N GLU A 446 -11.43 -1.89 -29.01
CA GLU A 446 -12.50 -2.27 -29.93
C GLU A 446 -13.86 -2.29 -29.21
N ALA A 447 -14.92 -1.89 -29.91
CA ALA A 447 -16.27 -1.85 -29.34
C ALA A 447 -16.86 -3.26 -29.10
N SER A 448 -16.31 -4.28 -29.76
CA SER A 448 -16.68 -5.70 -29.65
C SER A 448 -16.50 -6.29 -28.25
N VAL A 449 -15.78 -5.60 -27.35
CA VAL A 449 -15.50 -6.02 -25.96
C VAL A 449 -16.72 -5.89 -25.04
N CYS A 450 -17.81 -5.24 -25.48
CA CYS A 450 -18.96 -4.93 -24.63
C CYS A 450 -20.01 -6.07 -24.53
N ALA A 451 -20.27 -6.55 -23.32
CA ALA A 451 -21.47 -7.35 -23.00
C ALA A 451 -22.77 -6.51 -23.10
N ALA A 452 -23.95 -7.12 -23.19
CA ALA A 452 -25.24 -6.41 -23.34
C ALA A 452 -25.58 -5.40 -22.21
N THR A 453 -25.04 -5.59 -21.00
CA THR A 453 -25.23 -4.71 -19.83
C THR A 453 -24.15 -3.62 -19.71
N SER A 454 -23.23 -3.57 -20.67
CA SER A 454 -22.17 -2.57 -20.80
C SER A 454 -22.72 -1.21 -21.21
N TYR A 455 -21.91 -0.17 -21.04
CA TYR A 455 -22.20 1.13 -21.62
C TYR A 455 -20.97 1.69 -22.31
N TRP A 456 -21.21 2.41 -23.40
CA TRP A 456 -20.15 2.92 -24.26
C TRP A 456 -20.52 4.31 -24.78
N PHE A 457 -19.90 5.34 -24.20
CA PHE A 457 -20.20 6.73 -24.57
C PHE A 457 -18.91 7.47 -24.88
N SER A 458 -18.74 7.95 -26.11
CA SER A 458 -17.61 8.80 -26.46
C SER A 458 -16.27 8.18 -26.01
N VAL A 459 -15.97 6.99 -26.53
CA VAL A 459 -14.70 6.28 -26.27
C VAL A 459 -13.95 6.20 -27.58
N TRP A 460 -12.68 6.59 -27.56
CA TRP A 460 -11.87 6.71 -28.77
C TRP A 460 -10.65 5.79 -28.70
N SER A 461 -10.43 5.06 -29.80
CA SER A 461 -9.17 4.36 -30.07
C SER A 461 -8.19 5.34 -30.69
N ALA A 462 -7.48 6.10 -29.87
CA ALA A 462 -6.56 7.13 -30.32
C ALA A 462 -5.36 7.27 -29.38
N ASP A 463 -4.24 7.75 -29.92
CA ASP A 463 -3.12 8.23 -29.11
C ASP A 463 -3.59 9.46 -28.31
N PRO A 464 -3.60 9.40 -26.97
CA PRO A 464 -4.08 10.51 -26.18
C PRO A 464 -3.05 11.64 -26.14
N LEU A 465 -3.52 12.88 -26.07
CA LEU A 465 -2.68 14.09 -26.16
C LEU A 465 -1.56 14.16 -25.10
N PHE A 466 -1.68 13.42 -23.98
CA PHE A 466 -0.66 13.37 -22.93
C PHE A 466 0.60 12.56 -23.32
N LYS A 467 0.61 11.85 -24.46
CA LYS A 467 1.81 11.19 -25.03
C LYS A 467 3.02 12.13 -25.13
N ARG A 468 2.79 13.44 -25.36
CA ARG A 468 3.85 14.47 -25.43
C ARG A 468 4.42 14.89 -24.06
N VAL A 469 3.73 14.61 -22.95
CA VAL A 469 4.13 15.03 -21.59
C VAL A 469 4.83 13.89 -20.84
N VAL A 470 4.42 12.63 -21.06
CA VAL A 470 5.14 11.46 -20.51
C VAL A 470 6.60 11.44 -20.97
N SER A 471 6.88 11.96 -22.17
CA SER A 471 8.22 12.05 -22.74
C SER A 471 9.03 13.28 -22.32
N ALA A 472 8.55 14.12 -21.39
CA ALA A 472 9.23 15.38 -21.07
C ALA A 472 8.92 15.93 -19.66
N SER A 473 9.57 15.39 -18.62
CA SER A 473 10.14 16.20 -17.52
C SER A 473 10.84 15.31 -16.49
N ASP A 474 12.15 15.49 -16.34
CA ASP A 474 13.01 14.92 -15.28
C ASP A 474 12.80 15.58 -13.90
N ASP A 475 11.93 16.60 -13.79
CA ASP A 475 11.83 17.39 -12.57
C ASP A 475 10.65 16.99 -11.69
N ALA A 476 10.99 16.45 -10.52
CA ALA A 476 10.28 16.45 -9.25
C ALA A 476 8.73 16.59 -9.30
N ARG A 477 8.08 15.46 -8.95
CA ARG A 477 6.62 15.28 -8.67
C ARG A 477 5.77 15.06 -9.93
N ALA A 478 5.96 13.90 -10.54
CA ALA A 478 5.18 13.41 -11.66
C ALA A 478 3.83 12.79 -11.22
N MET A 479 2.92 13.59 -10.66
CA MET A 479 1.51 13.27 -10.96
C MET A 479 1.31 13.74 -12.39
N LEU A 480 1.11 12.81 -13.34
CA LEU A 480 0.99 13.11 -14.76
C LEU A 480 0.09 14.33 -14.95
N LYS A 481 0.70 15.46 -15.31
CA LYS A 481 -0.01 16.67 -15.73
C LYS A 481 -0.63 16.36 -17.08
N VAL A 482 -1.81 15.75 -17.09
CA VAL A 482 -2.61 15.69 -18.31
C VAL A 482 -2.99 17.13 -18.62
N ARG A 483 -2.30 17.75 -19.60
CA ARG A 483 -2.31 19.20 -19.87
C ARG A 483 -3.70 19.78 -20.12
N ALA A 484 -4.65 18.94 -20.49
CA ALA A 484 -6.07 19.14 -20.35
C ALA A 484 -6.68 17.77 -20.63
N SER A 485 -7.63 17.37 -19.81
CA SER A 485 -8.68 16.50 -20.32
C SER A 485 -9.25 17.16 -21.58
N LEU A 486 -9.25 16.47 -22.74
CA LEU A 486 -10.06 16.87 -23.90
C LEU A 486 -11.54 17.10 -23.51
N TYR A 487 -11.91 16.69 -22.28
CA TYR A 487 -13.23 16.67 -21.70
C TYR A 487 -13.49 17.79 -20.68
N ALA A 488 -12.61 18.78 -20.48
CA ALA A 488 -12.94 19.95 -19.63
C ALA A 488 -14.21 20.72 -20.08
N ARG A 489 -14.73 20.45 -21.28
CA ARG A 489 -16.03 20.93 -21.78
C ARG A 489 -17.05 19.83 -22.11
N ALA A 490 -16.70 18.55 -21.97
CA ALA A 490 -17.52 17.41 -22.40
C ALA A 490 -17.47 16.16 -21.47
N SER A 491 -16.80 16.23 -20.32
CA SER A 491 -16.61 15.12 -19.37
C SER A 491 -17.93 14.65 -18.80
N ARG A 492 -18.00 13.36 -18.42
CA ARG A 492 -19.16 12.85 -17.70
C ARG A 492 -18.94 13.07 -16.20
N PRO A 493 -19.73 13.94 -15.53
CA PRO A 493 -19.49 14.22 -14.13
C PRO A 493 -19.74 12.99 -13.26
N VAL A 494 -18.96 12.86 -12.20
CA VAL A 494 -19.10 11.81 -11.18
C VAL A 494 -19.24 12.49 -9.83
N TRP A 495 -20.16 12.02 -8.99
CA TRP A 495 -20.44 12.60 -7.68
C TRP A 495 -20.22 11.58 -6.58
N ALA A 496 -19.72 12.03 -5.44
CA ALA A 496 -19.67 11.24 -4.21
C ALA A 496 -20.95 11.47 -3.41
N ALA A 497 -21.68 10.40 -3.11
CA ALA A 497 -22.88 10.45 -2.30
C ALA A 497 -22.61 10.14 -0.82
N GLU A 498 -23.51 10.56 0.07
CA GLU A 498 -23.39 10.36 1.52
C GLU A 498 -23.39 8.89 1.94
N ASN A 499 -23.96 8.01 1.11
CA ASN A 499 -23.93 6.56 1.33
C ASN A 499 -22.56 5.93 1.07
N GLY A 500 -21.54 6.71 0.70
CA GLY A 500 -20.18 6.26 0.50
C GLY A 500 -19.94 5.57 -0.85
N PHE A 501 -20.78 5.84 -1.85
CA PHE A 501 -20.60 5.37 -3.23
C PHE A 501 -20.47 6.54 -4.20
N LEU A 502 -19.78 6.30 -5.30
CA LEU A 502 -19.68 7.21 -6.42
C LEU A 502 -20.73 6.92 -7.49
N TYR A 503 -21.33 7.97 -8.04
CA TYR A 503 -22.41 7.90 -9.02
C TYR A 503 -22.13 8.75 -10.25
N LEU A 504 -22.65 8.32 -11.39
CA LEU A 504 -22.75 9.11 -12.62
C LEU A 504 -24.21 9.21 -13.05
N TYR A 505 -24.53 10.23 -13.85
CA TYR A 505 -25.87 10.42 -14.40
C TYR A 505 -25.96 9.85 -15.82
N ASP A 506 -26.77 8.80 -15.97
CA ASP A 506 -26.92 7.96 -17.15
C ASP A 506 -28.36 7.90 -17.66
N SER A 507 -28.86 9.03 -18.16
CA SER A 507 -30.18 9.12 -18.78
C SER A 507 -30.29 8.42 -20.14
N VAL A 508 -29.22 7.81 -20.66
CA VAL A 508 -29.24 7.14 -21.97
C VAL A 508 -29.53 5.65 -21.81
N THR A 509 -28.87 4.98 -20.86
CA THR A 509 -29.09 3.54 -20.63
C THR A 509 -30.41 3.26 -19.92
N ASP A 510 -30.76 4.03 -18.89
CA ASP A 510 -32.05 3.90 -18.19
C ASP A 510 -32.59 5.29 -17.82
N PRO A 511 -33.40 5.92 -18.71
CA PRO A 511 -33.97 7.24 -18.47
C PRO A 511 -34.86 7.31 -17.22
N ALA A 512 -35.49 6.20 -16.83
CA ALA A 512 -36.36 6.14 -15.65
C ALA A 512 -35.55 6.03 -14.35
N LYS A 513 -34.32 5.50 -14.42
CA LYS A 513 -33.39 5.36 -13.30
C LYS A 513 -31.99 5.88 -13.65
N PRO A 514 -31.83 7.20 -13.88
CA PRO A 514 -30.61 7.72 -14.47
C PRO A 514 -29.41 7.72 -13.51
N TRP A 515 -29.59 7.57 -12.20
CA TRP A 515 -28.45 7.59 -11.26
C TRP A 515 -27.83 6.21 -11.14
N ARG A 516 -26.62 6.06 -11.69
CA ARG A 516 -25.90 4.79 -11.79
C ARG A 516 -24.65 4.78 -10.92
N ARG A 517 -24.40 3.70 -10.18
CA ARG A 517 -23.16 3.51 -9.42
C ARG A 517 -21.99 3.20 -10.34
N VAL A 518 -20.82 3.80 -10.09
CA VAL A 518 -19.63 3.59 -10.95
C VAL A 518 -19.03 2.18 -10.81
N THR A 519 -19.08 1.57 -9.62
CA THR A 519 -18.56 0.22 -9.38
C THR A 519 -19.62 -0.87 -9.55
N GLU A 520 -20.86 -0.54 -9.91
CA GLU A 520 -21.91 -1.54 -10.10
C GLU A 520 -22.70 -1.19 -11.35
N ASN A 521 -22.23 -1.66 -12.50
CA ASN A 521 -22.80 -1.29 -13.79
C ASN A 521 -24.31 -1.59 -13.89
N ALA A 522 -24.86 -2.57 -13.18
CA ALA A 522 -26.30 -2.85 -13.21
C ALA A 522 -27.15 -2.10 -12.15
N SER A 523 -26.54 -1.24 -11.34
CA SER A 523 -27.17 -0.59 -10.19
C SER A 523 -27.64 0.82 -10.52
N PHE A 524 -28.95 0.98 -10.69
CA PHE A 524 -29.62 2.21 -11.12
C PHE A 524 -30.67 2.70 -10.11
N SER A 525 -30.84 4.02 -10.01
CA SER A 525 -31.85 4.65 -9.15
C SER A 525 -32.55 5.82 -9.85
N ALA A 526 -33.86 5.96 -9.58
CA ALA A 526 -34.70 7.03 -10.12
C ALA A 526 -34.43 8.37 -9.45
N ALA A 527 -34.42 8.37 -8.12
CA ALA A 527 -34.10 9.55 -7.32
C ALA A 527 -32.59 9.74 -7.23
N ALA A 528 -32.16 11.00 -7.11
CA ALA A 528 -30.78 11.31 -6.82
C ALA A 528 -30.39 10.73 -5.44
N PRO A 529 -29.21 10.10 -5.30
CA PRO A 529 -28.70 9.65 -4.02
C PRO A 529 -28.58 10.81 -3.02
N ALA A 530 -28.69 10.50 -1.72
CA ALA A 530 -28.51 11.49 -0.66
C ALA A 530 -27.18 12.26 -0.81
N GLY A 531 -27.26 13.58 -0.70
CA GLY A 531 -26.13 14.51 -0.88
C GLY A 531 -25.78 14.86 -2.32
N VAL A 532 -26.45 14.27 -3.33
CA VAL A 532 -26.14 14.48 -4.75
C VAL A 532 -27.32 15.07 -5.51
N THR A 533 -27.04 16.05 -6.37
CA THR A 533 -27.95 16.63 -7.36
C THR A 533 -27.16 16.94 -8.63
N LEU A 534 -27.82 17.20 -9.75
CA LEU A 534 -27.14 17.62 -10.99
C LEU A 534 -26.39 18.95 -10.84
N THR A 535 -26.75 19.76 -9.84
CA THR A 535 -26.10 21.03 -9.51
C THR A 535 -25.02 20.89 -8.43
N SER A 536 -24.92 19.73 -7.77
CA SER A 536 -23.86 19.47 -6.79
C SER A 536 -22.50 19.48 -7.48
N ALA A 537 -21.46 19.96 -6.79
CA ALA A 537 -20.10 19.93 -7.32
C ALA A 537 -19.68 18.48 -7.61
N PRO A 538 -19.32 18.14 -8.85
CA PRO A 538 -18.78 16.82 -9.15
C PRO A 538 -17.37 16.68 -8.58
N ILE A 539 -16.88 15.44 -8.52
CA ILE A 539 -15.48 15.14 -8.27
C ILE A 539 -14.66 15.92 -9.31
N PRO A 540 -13.75 16.80 -8.86
CA PRO A 540 -12.97 17.61 -9.79
C PRO A 540 -12.09 16.70 -10.64
N ASP A 541 -12.09 16.97 -11.94
CA ASP A 541 -11.10 16.41 -12.85
C ASP A 541 -9.73 17.00 -12.48
N ALA A 542 -8.83 16.15 -12.01
CA ALA A 542 -7.48 16.58 -11.66
C ALA A 542 -6.54 16.61 -12.88
N PHE A 543 -7.06 16.43 -14.10
CA PHE A 543 -6.34 16.58 -15.35
C PHE A 543 -6.39 18.02 -15.88
N GLY A 544 -5.31 18.77 -15.62
CA GLY A 544 -5.10 20.13 -16.16
C GLY A 544 -4.70 21.15 -15.10
N ALA A 545 -4.91 20.83 -13.81
CA ALA A 545 -4.39 21.60 -12.69
C ALA A 545 -3.15 20.91 -12.10
N ALA A 546 -2.13 21.68 -11.71
CA ALA A 546 -0.97 21.12 -11.01
C ALA A 546 -1.40 20.55 -9.66
N ARG A 547 -1.14 19.25 -9.43
CA ARG A 547 -1.30 18.65 -8.10
C ARG A 547 -0.10 19.05 -7.24
N ASN A 548 -0.29 20.05 -6.39
CA ASN A 548 0.71 20.39 -5.39
C ASN A 548 0.61 19.38 -4.25
N ILE A 549 1.59 18.46 -4.16
CA ILE A 549 1.77 17.64 -2.96
C ILE A 549 2.05 18.60 -1.80
N LYS A 550 1.20 18.59 -0.77
CA LYS A 550 1.51 19.24 0.52
C LYS A 550 2.71 18.50 1.09
N GLY A 551 3.90 19.08 0.91
CA GLY A 551 5.15 18.40 1.18
C GLY A 551 5.34 18.15 2.67
N PHE A 552 5.86 16.97 2.99
CA PHE A 552 6.66 16.77 4.20
C PHE A 552 7.93 17.60 4.05
N THR A 553 8.22 18.40 5.06
CA THR A 553 9.56 18.93 5.29
C THR A 553 10.39 17.75 5.80
N LEU A 554 11.43 17.36 5.06
CA LEU A 554 12.32 16.24 5.40
C LEU A 554 13.18 16.54 6.63
#